data_AF-A0A0Q8F5P2-F1
#
_entry.id   AF-A0A0Q8F5P2-F1
#
_cell.length_a   1.000
_cell.length_b   1.000
_cell.length_c   1.000
_cell.angle_alpha   90.00
_cell.angle_beta   90.00
_cell.angle_gamma   90.00
#
_symmetry.space_group_name_H-M   'P 1'
#
loop_
_entity.id
_entity.type
_entity.pdbx_description
1 polymer ?
#
loop_
_entity_poly.entity_id
_entity_poly.type
_entity_poly.pdbx_seq_one_letter_code
_entity_poly.pdbx_strand_id
1 'polypeptide(L)'
;MKYVGTMLLGLAMTVSTAQAADTPDPAREQAFQDHIAYVATFAMPVLIEKCAATDAGYLQRAAPAYFRYVNTHQDQIERGRLLTLAEFAPGDTLVAYRERTLAQRLGRLDSGTPEQKQQMCEGALAMLGGMKIPGEWPPRD
;
A
#
# COMPACT_ATOMS: atom_id res chain seq x y z
N MET A 1 39.99 -64.13 -18.26
CA MET A 1 40.36 -62.79 -18.78
C MET A 1 39.07 -62.05 -19.08
N LYS A 2 38.68 -61.03 -18.28
CA LYS A 2 38.85 -59.57 -18.57
C LYS A 2 37.99 -59.15 -19.79
N TYR A 3 36.99 -58.26 -19.76
CA TYR A 3 36.71 -57.07 -18.92
C TYR A 3 35.20 -56.78 -18.76
N VAL A 4 34.90 -56.15 -17.63
CA VAL A 4 33.68 -55.41 -17.25
C VAL A 4 33.48 -54.19 -18.16
N GLY A 5 32.23 -53.82 -18.45
CA GLY A 5 31.89 -52.61 -19.21
C GLY A 5 30.49 -52.08 -18.87
N THR A 6 30.28 -51.68 -17.62
CA THR A 6 29.12 -50.90 -17.17
C THR A 6 29.22 -49.48 -17.71
N MET A 7 28.31 -49.05 -18.59
CA MET A 7 28.18 -47.65 -19.02
C MET A 7 26.88 -47.09 -18.45
N LEU A 8 26.99 -46.35 -17.35
CA LEU A 8 25.93 -45.56 -16.73
C LEU A 8 25.66 -44.32 -17.62
N LEU A 9 24.48 -44.24 -18.24
CA LEU A 9 23.97 -42.99 -18.79
C LEU A 9 23.43 -42.13 -17.64
N GLY A 10 24.22 -41.13 -17.22
CA GLY A 10 23.75 -40.07 -16.34
C GLY A 10 23.02 -39.01 -17.17
N LEU A 11 21.69 -39.01 -17.15
CA LEU A 11 20.91 -37.83 -17.54
C LEU A 11 21.01 -36.80 -16.41
N ALA A 12 21.93 -35.85 -16.56
CA ALA A 12 21.90 -34.61 -15.78
C ALA A 12 20.71 -33.78 -16.26
N MET A 13 19.56 -33.94 -15.60
CA MET A 13 18.48 -32.96 -15.69
C MET A 13 18.95 -31.71 -14.97
N THR A 14 19.51 -30.77 -15.73
CA THR A 14 19.68 -29.39 -15.27
C THR A 14 18.28 -28.84 -15.08
N VAL A 15 17.82 -28.83 -13.84
CA VAL A 15 16.64 -28.08 -13.41
C VAL A 15 17.00 -26.61 -13.64
N SER A 16 16.64 -26.08 -14.81
CA SER A 16 16.56 -24.65 -15.01
C SER A 16 15.51 -24.16 -14.02
N THR A 17 15.95 -23.73 -12.85
CA THR A 17 15.20 -22.83 -12.00
C THR A 17 15.07 -21.54 -12.79
N ALA A 18 14.10 -21.51 -13.70
CA ALA A 18 13.50 -20.26 -14.12
C ALA A 18 13.03 -19.61 -12.83
N GLN A 19 13.83 -18.68 -12.33
CA GLN A 19 13.36 -17.69 -11.39
C GLN A 19 12.18 -17.05 -12.11
N ALA A 20 10.96 -17.43 -11.70
CA ALA A 20 9.79 -16.66 -12.04
C ALA A 20 10.09 -15.27 -11.47
N ALA A 21 10.56 -14.37 -12.33
CA ALA A 21 10.63 -12.98 -12.00
C ALA A 21 9.20 -12.61 -11.61
N ASP A 22 9.03 -12.23 -10.35
CA ASP A 22 7.77 -11.76 -9.77
C ASP A 22 7.35 -10.56 -10.61
N THR A 23 6.55 -10.84 -11.63
CA THR A 23 6.13 -9.83 -12.59
C THR A 23 5.02 -9.08 -11.89
N PRO A 24 5.13 -7.74 -11.73
CA PRO A 24 4.13 -6.97 -11.00
C PRO A 24 2.75 -7.29 -11.55
N ASP A 25 1.88 -7.85 -10.71
CA ASP A 25 0.52 -8.19 -11.11
C ASP A 25 -0.30 -6.90 -11.14
N PRO A 26 -0.72 -6.41 -12.34
CA PRO A 26 -1.43 -5.14 -12.45
C PRO A 26 -2.75 -5.14 -11.67
N ALA A 27 -3.38 -6.30 -11.49
CA ALA A 27 -4.61 -6.41 -10.72
C ALA A 27 -4.35 -6.21 -9.21
N ARG A 28 -3.24 -6.76 -8.70
CA ARG A 28 -2.85 -6.60 -7.29
C ARG A 28 -2.36 -5.20 -6.98
N GLU A 29 -1.66 -4.55 -7.91
CA GLU A 29 -1.33 -3.13 -7.77
C GLU A 29 -2.62 -2.27 -7.77
N GLN A 30 -3.57 -2.54 -8.67
CA GLN A 30 -4.82 -1.80 -8.71
C GLN A 30 -5.64 -1.98 -7.42
N ALA A 31 -5.75 -3.20 -6.91
CA ALA A 31 -6.41 -3.47 -5.63
C ALA A 31 -5.74 -2.73 -4.46
N PHE A 32 -4.41 -2.63 -4.48
CA PHE A 32 -3.66 -1.82 -3.53
C PHE A 32 -3.98 -0.33 -3.66
N GLN A 33 -3.99 0.24 -4.86
CA GLN A 33 -4.33 1.65 -5.06
C GLN A 33 -5.77 1.94 -4.64
N ASP A 34 -6.73 1.06 -4.95
CA ASP A 34 -8.12 1.18 -4.52
C ASP A 34 -8.21 1.21 -2.99
N HIS A 35 -7.51 0.30 -2.30
CA HIS A 35 -7.41 0.32 -0.83
C HIS A 35 -6.78 1.60 -0.29
N ILE A 36 -5.67 2.07 -0.88
CA ILE A 36 -5.02 3.32 -0.46
C ILE A 36 -5.97 4.51 -0.61
N ALA A 37 -6.77 4.55 -1.70
CA ALA A 37 -7.78 5.57 -1.89
C ALA A 37 -8.85 5.52 -0.80
N TYR A 38 -9.31 4.33 -0.44
CA TYR A 38 -10.22 4.15 0.69
C TYR A 38 -9.60 4.63 2.02
N VAL A 39 -8.36 4.23 2.33
CA VAL A 39 -7.65 4.62 3.55
C VAL A 39 -7.49 6.14 3.65
N ALA A 40 -7.19 6.79 2.53
CA ALA A 40 -7.02 8.23 2.47
C ALA A 40 -8.29 9.00 2.92
N THR A 41 -9.48 8.42 2.77
CA THR A 41 -10.74 9.06 3.20
C THR A 41 -10.80 9.35 4.70
N PHE A 42 -10.14 8.55 5.54
CA PHE A 42 -10.11 8.74 6.98
C PHE A 42 -8.72 9.10 7.52
N ALA A 43 -7.64 8.74 6.83
CA ALA A 43 -6.28 9.06 7.25
C ALA A 43 -5.86 10.49 6.89
N MET A 44 -6.26 11.00 5.72
CA MET A 44 -5.81 12.33 5.28
C MET A 44 -6.32 13.47 6.16
N PRO A 45 -7.58 13.50 6.63
CA PRO A 45 -8.02 14.55 7.54
C PRO A 45 -7.14 14.66 8.80
N VAL A 46 -6.80 13.53 9.42
CA VAL A 46 -5.93 13.46 10.61
C VAL A 46 -4.51 13.92 10.29
N LEU A 47 -3.97 13.50 9.14
CA LEU A 47 -2.65 13.94 8.70
C LEU A 47 -2.61 15.44 8.44
N ILE A 48 -3.62 15.99 7.76
CA ILE A 48 -3.73 17.42 7.45
C ILE A 48 -3.76 18.25 8.72
N GLU A 49 -4.55 17.83 9.71
CA GLU A 49 -4.60 18.49 11.02
C GLU A 49 -3.22 18.52 11.70
N LYS A 50 -2.52 17.38 11.73
CA LYS A 50 -1.18 17.29 12.34
C LYS A 50 -0.15 18.13 11.59
N CYS A 51 -0.16 18.13 10.26
CA CYS A 51 0.76 18.92 9.44
C CYS A 51 0.47 20.42 9.52
N ALA A 52 -0.79 20.82 9.68
CA ALA A 52 -1.18 22.22 9.86
C ALA A 52 -0.69 22.81 11.19
N ALA A 53 -0.45 21.97 12.21
CA ALA A 53 0.14 22.41 13.47
C ALA A 53 1.61 22.85 13.33
N THR A 54 2.30 22.40 12.27
CA THR A 54 3.72 22.72 12.01
C THR A 54 3.91 23.71 10.86
N ASP A 55 2.97 23.76 9.91
CA ASP A 55 2.98 24.69 8.78
C ASP A 55 1.59 25.33 8.61
N ALA A 56 1.50 26.62 8.94
CA ALA A 56 0.27 27.39 8.88
C ALA A 56 -0.33 27.53 7.47
N GLY A 57 0.48 27.30 6.42
CA GLY A 57 0.04 27.28 5.02
C GLY A 57 -0.36 25.90 4.50
N TYR A 58 -0.20 24.85 5.31
CA TYR A 58 -0.43 23.48 4.88
C TYR A 58 -1.92 23.21 4.61
N LEU A 59 -2.80 23.65 5.51
CA LEU A 59 -4.24 23.42 5.42
C LEU A 59 -4.83 24.00 4.13
N GLN A 60 -4.41 25.21 3.75
CA GLN A 60 -4.88 25.92 2.56
C GLN A 60 -4.47 25.21 1.27
N ARG A 61 -3.34 24.50 1.28
CA ARG A 61 -2.89 23.67 0.15
C ARG A 61 -3.58 22.31 0.14
N ALA A 62 -3.67 21.65 1.29
CA ALA A 62 -4.12 20.27 1.40
C ALA A 62 -5.64 20.11 1.31
N ALA A 63 -6.42 20.99 1.95
CA ALA A 63 -7.88 20.89 1.96
C ALA A 63 -8.52 20.87 0.55
N PRO A 64 -8.24 21.85 -0.35
CA PRO A 64 -8.82 21.81 -1.69
C PRO A 64 -8.31 20.61 -2.51
N ALA A 65 -7.07 20.17 -2.29
CA ALA A 65 -6.52 18.98 -2.94
C ALA A 65 -7.23 17.71 -2.47
N TYR A 66 -7.51 17.58 -1.17
CA TYR A 66 -8.25 16.47 -0.59
C TYR A 66 -9.69 16.42 -1.09
N PHE A 67 -10.41 17.54 -1.13
CA PHE A 67 -11.77 17.56 -1.69
C PHE A 67 -11.79 17.15 -3.16
N ARG A 68 -10.84 17.65 -3.95
CA ARG A 68 -10.69 17.22 -5.35
C ARG A 68 -10.42 15.72 -5.43
N TYR A 69 -9.47 15.24 -4.66
CA TYR A 69 -9.09 13.83 -4.61
C TYR A 69 -10.30 12.93 -4.33
N VAL A 70 -11.07 13.20 -3.27
CA VAL A 70 -12.25 12.39 -2.90
C VAL A 70 -13.30 12.40 -4.02
N ASN A 71 -13.52 13.55 -4.65
CA ASN A 71 -14.49 13.66 -5.73
C ASN A 71 -14.06 12.95 -7.02
N THR A 72 -12.77 12.94 -7.34
CA THR A 72 -12.27 12.30 -8.58
C THR A 72 -12.05 10.80 -8.42
N HIS A 73 -11.95 10.29 -7.19
CA HIS A 73 -11.62 8.89 -6.91
C HIS A 73 -12.78 8.10 -6.28
N GLN A 74 -14.04 8.57 -6.37
CA GLN A 74 -15.20 7.92 -5.72
C GLN A 74 -15.30 6.42 -6.02
N ASP A 75 -15.14 6.03 -7.29
CA ASP A 75 -15.21 4.62 -7.69
C ASP A 75 -14.07 3.79 -7.10
N GLN A 76 -12.85 4.34 -7.07
CA GLN A 76 -11.68 3.66 -6.47
C GLN A 76 -11.86 3.50 -4.97
N ILE A 77 -12.35 4.55 -4.29
CA ILE A 77 -12.65 4.55 -2.86
C ILE A 77 -13.68 3.47 -2.53
N GLU A 78 -14.75 3.35 -3.31
CA GLU A 78 -15.79 2.36 -3.04
C GLU A 78 -15.31 0.93 -3.28
N ARG A 79 -14.57 0.68 -4.37
CA ARG A 79 -13.94 -0.64 -4.58
C ARG A 79 -12.97 -0.98 -3.47
N GLY A 80 -12.13 -0.04 -3.06
CA GLY A 80 -11.19 -0.20 -1.96
C GLY A 80 -11.87 -0.50 -0.63
N ARG A 81 -13.01 0.15 -0.36
CA ARG A 81 -13.85 -0.11 0.81
C ARG A 81 -14.36 -1.56 0.80
N LEU A 82 -14.93 -2.00 -0.32
CA LEU A 82 -15.46 -3.35 -0.46
C LEU A 82 -14.36 -4.41 -0.33
N LEU A 83 -13.21 -4.21 -0.97
CA LEU A 83 -12.04 -5.07 -0.84
C LEU A 83 -11.58 -5.17 0.61
N THR A 84 -11.46 -4.03 1.29
CA THR A 84 -11.01 -3.99 2.69
C THR A 84 -11.98 -4.71 3.62
N LEU A 85 -13.29 -4.51 3.45
CA LEU A 85 -14.31 -5.15 4.28
C LEU A 85 -14.42 -6.65 4.02
N ALA A 86 -14.10 -7.12 2.81
CA ALA A 86 -14.10 -8.53 2.48
C ALA A 86 -13.00 -9.33 3.22
N GLU A 87 -11.94 -8.66 3.69
CA GLU A 87 -10.84 -9.28 4.44
C GLU A 87 -11.10 -9.33 5.96
N PHE A 88 -12.25 -8.85 6.44
CA PHE A 88 -12.53 -8.84 7.88
C PHE A 88 -12.84 -10.24 8.40
N ALA A 89 -12.18 -10.64 9.49
CA ALA A 89 -12.50 -11.86 10.19
C ALA A 89 -13.80 -11.68 11.01
N PRO A 90 -14.48 -12.78 11.39
CA PRO A 90 -15.58 -12.70 12.34
C PRO A 90 -15.16 -11.99 13.63
N GLY A 91 -15.86 -10.90 13.97
CA GLY A 91 -15.57 -10.07 15.14
C GLY A 91 -14.71 -8.83 14.86
N ASP A 92 -14.14 -8.67 13.67
CA ASP A 92 -13.54 -7.40 13.26
C ASP A 92 -14.61 -6.31 13.11
N THR A 93 -14.23 -5.08 13.46
CA THR A 93 -15.09 -3.91 13.29
C THR A 93 -14.40 -2.84 12.46
N LEU A 94 -15.19 -2.07 11.73
CA LEU A 94 -14.66 -0.97 10.92
C LEU A 94 -13.94 0.08 11.78
N VAL A 95 -14.43 0.32 13.00
CA VAL A 95 -13.81 1.26 13.94
C VAL A 95 -12.42 0.78 14.33
N ALA A 96 -12.30 -0.47 14.80
CA ALA A 96 -11.01 -1.04 15.20
C ALA A 96 -10.01 -1.07 14.03
N TYR A 97 -10.47 -1.40 12.82
CA TYR A 97 -9.63 -1.35 11.63
C TYR A 97 -9.07 0.05 11.34
N ARG A 98 -9.93 1.08 11.41
CA ARG A 98 -9.51 2.48 11.18
C ARG A 98 -8.50 2.94 12.23
N GLU A 99 -8.75 2.66 13.50
CA GLU A 99 -7.85 3.01 14.60
C GLU A 99 -6.48 2.35 14.42
N ARG A 100 -6.44 1.03 14.13
CA ARG A 100 -5.19 0.32 13.84
C ARG A 100 -4.45 0.92 12.65
N THR A 101 -5.17 1.23 11.57
CA THR A 101 -4.59 1.78 10.35
C THR A 101 -4.02 3.18 10.59
N LEU A 102 -4.74 4.04 11.32
CA LEU A 102 -4.25 5.36 11.71
C LEU A 102 -2.99 5.24 12.57
N ALA A 103 -2.99 4.37 13.58
CA ALA A 103 -1.82 4.16 14.44
C ALA A 103 -0.59 3.68 13.65
N GLN A 104 -0.77 2.70 12.75
CA GLN A 104 0.31 2.16 11.93
C GLN A 104 0.86 3.18 10.91
N ARG A 105 -0.02 3.94 10.26
CA ARG A 105 0.37 4.83 9.16
C ARG A 105 0.82 6.20 9.64
N LEU A 106 0.24 6.71 10.73
CA LEU A 106 0.45 8.07 11.21
C LEU A 106 1.29 8.15 12.48
N GLY A 107 1.66 7.02 13.11
CA GLY A 107 2.46 7.04 14.34
C GLY A 107 3.79 7.82 14.23
N ARG A 108 4.37 7.89 13.04
CA ARG A 108 5.57 8.71 12.76
C ARG A 108 5.31 10.22 12.82
N LEU A 109 4.08 10.69 12.60
CA LEU A 109 3.73 12.09 12.82
C LEU A 109 3.77 12.47 14.30
N ASP A 110 3.59 11.49 15.19
CA ASP A 110 3.65 11.71 16.63
C ASP A 110 5.09 11.60 17.14
N SER A 111 5.81 10.53 16.79
CA SER A 111 7.10 10.18 17.39
C SER A 111 8.34 10.36 16.50
N GLY A 112 8.17 10.68 15.22
CA GLY A 112 9.28 10.82 14.27
C GLY A 112 10.10 12.11 14.44
N THR A 113 11.24 12.18 13.76
CA THR A 113 12.04 13.42 13.68
C THR A 113 11.31 14.50 12.87
N PRO A 114 11.65 15.80 13.03
CA PRO A 114 11.05 16.87 12.22
C PRO A 114 11.12 16.61 10.72
N GLU A 115 12.23 16.06 10.22
CA GLU A 115 12.44 15.75 8.80
C GLU A 115 11.50 14.62 8.35
N GLN A 116 11.32 13.59 9.17
CA GLN A 116 10.38 12.50 8.88
C GLN A 116 8.93 13.01 8.83
N LYS A 117 8.56 13.88 9.77
CA LYS A 117 7.23 14.51 9.78
C LYS A 117 7.02 15.36 8.53
N GLN A 118 8.01 16.17 8.16
CA GLN A 118 7.97 16.98 6.94
C GLN A 118 7.83 16.12 5.68
N GLN A 119 8.61 15.04 5.55
CA GLN A 119 8.51 14.12 4.43
C GLN A 119 7.13 13.47 4.32
N MET A 120 6.50 13.12 5.45
CA MET A 120 5.13 12.60 5.45
C MET A 120 4.12 13.66 5.00
N CYS A 121 4.25 14.90 5.46
CA CYS A 121 3.40 16.01 5.06
C CYS A 121 3.54 16.31 3.56
N GLU A 122 4.76 16.31 3.01
CA GLU A 122 5.01 16.51 1.58
C GLU A 122 4.50 15.33 0.74
N GLY A 123 4.75 14.10 1.19
CA GLY A 123 4.26 12.89 0.54
C GLY A 123 2.74 12.84 0.45
N ALA A 124 2.03 13.31 1.49
CA ALA A 124 0.58 13.41 1.46
C ALA A 124 0.09 14.44 0.42
N LEU A 125 0.73 15.61 0.29
CA LEU A 125 0.40 16.57 -0.76
C LEU A 125 0.66 15.98 -2.16
N ALA A 126 1.75 15.25 -2.33
CA ALA A 126 2.06 14.58 -3.60
C ALA A 126 1.01 13.51 -3.95
N MET A 127 0.58 12.72 -2.96
CA MET A 127 -0.48 11.72 -3.11
C MET A 127 -1.82 12.36 -3.50
N LEU A 128 -2.21 13.45 -2.84
CA LEU A 128 -3.39 14.23 -3.21
C LEU A 128 -3.26 14.87 -4.62
N GLY A 129 -2.02 15.10 -5.07
CA GLY A 129 -1.67 15.52 -6.43
C GLY A 129 -1.67 14.40 -7.48
N GLY A 130 -1.97 13.15 -7.10
CA GLY A 130 -2.06 12.00 -8.01
C GLY A 130 -0.84 11.06 -8.00
N MET A 131 0.12 11.27 -7.09
CA MET A 131 1.21 10.31 -6.90
C MET A 131 0.66 8.98 -6.37
N LYS A 132 0.98 7.88 -7.06
CA LYS A 132 0.69 6.52 -6.58
C LYS A 132 1.61 6.14 -5.43
N ILE A 133 1.07 5.39 -4.47
CA ILE A 133 1.86 4.80 -3.39
C ILE A 133 2.34 3.42 -3.86
N PRO A 134 3.65 3.12 -3.86
CA PRO A 134 4.12 1.81 -4.27
C PRO A 134 3.63 0.72 -3.31
N GLY A 135 3.22 -0.42 -3.87
CA GLY A 135 2.79 -1.58 -3.11
C GLY A 135 1.84 -2.47 -3.90
N GLU A 136 1.54 -3.63 -3.32
CA GLU A 136 0.65 -4.62 -3.90
C GLU A 136 -0.31 -5.16 -2.84
N TRP A 137 -1.50 -5.56 -3.29
CA TRP A 137 -2.42 -6.29 -2.45
C TRP A 137 -1.87 -7.69 -2.19
N PRO A 138 -1.98 -8.24 -0.97
CA PRO A 138 -1.49 -9.59 -0.69
C PRO A 138 -2.19 -10.62 -1.59
N PRO A 139 -1.48 -11.69 -2.02
CA PRO A 139 -2.10 -12.79 -2.73
C PRO A 139 -3.15 -13.46 -1.85
N ARG A 140 -4.17 -14.05 -2.49
CA ARG A 140 -5.11 -14.95 -1.82
C ARG A 140 -4.59 -16.38 -2.01
N ASP A 141 -4.38 -17.08 -0.89
CA ASP A 141 -4.03 -18.50 -0.86
C ASP A 141 -5.18 -19.39 -1.38
#